data_AF-A0A843S2N5-F1
#
_entry.id   AF-A0A843S2N5-F1
#
_cell.length_a   1.000
_cell.length_b   1.000
_cell.length_c   1.000
_cell.angle_alpha   90.00
_cell.angle_beta   90.00
_cell.angle_gamma   90.00
#
_symmetry.space_group_name_H-M   'P 1'
#
loop_
_entity.id
_entity.type
_entity.pdbx_description
1 polymer ?
#
loop_
_entity_poly.entity_id
_entity_poly.type
_entity_poly.pdbx_seq_one_letter_code
_entity_poly.pdbx_strand_id
1 'polypeptide(L)'
;MTASVCTPSRSGLITGRYPQRNGVYEMIRNDMVNYGHRYSALEYAMSPEMTLGLDPREKTAGDALKTAGYTSAVIGKWDLGQARRFLPLQRGFDYFYGHGNNGIDDYTHERYGVHSMFRNNARTKADQGMYATDLFRREAVRFIQDSRDECWCRTSSRPV
;
A
#
# COMPACT_ATOMS: atom_id res chain seq x y z
N MET A 1 12.06 5.87 -13.21
CA MET A 1 11.19 6.79 -12.46
C MET A 1 10.25 7.45 -13.45
N THR A 2 8.93 7.30 -13.30
CA THR A 2 7.94 7.74 -14.31
C THR A 2 7.28 9.09 -14.00
N ALA A 3 7.57 9.69 -12.85
CA ALA A 3 7.12 11.01 -12.42
C ALA A 3 8.07 11.60 -11.35
N SER A 4 7.96 12.89 -11.04
CA SER A 4 8.76 13.58 -10.02
C SER A 4 8.21 13.46 -8.59
N VAL A 5 7.05 12.81 -8.41
CA VAL A 5 6.36 12.68 -7.12
C VAL A 5 5.92 11.24 -6.85
N CYS A 6 5.62 10.95 -5.58
CA CYS A 6 5.54 9.58 -5.07
C CYS A 6 4.36 8.75 -5.62
N THR A 7 3.11 9.22 -5.51
CA THR A 7 1.91 8.47 -5.94
C THR A 7 1.98 8.05 -7.42
N PRO A 8 2.28 8.95 -8.38
CA PRO A 8 2.40 8.59 -9.80
C PRO A 8 3.63 7.72 -10.09
N SER A 9 4.74 7.89 -9.36
CA SER A 9 5.91 7.01 -9.52
C SER A 9 5.60 5.59 -9.07
N ARG A 10 4.87 5.42 -7.96
CA ARG A 10 4.43 4.12 -7.44
C ARG A 10 3.41 3.47 -8.37
N SER A 11 2.45 4.24 -8.88
CA SER A 11 1.49 3.72 -9.86
C SER A 11 2.21 3.21 -11.11
N GLY A 12 3.17 3.99 -11.63
CA GLY A 12 3.93 3.58 -12.81
C GLY A 12 4.83 2.37 -12.58
N LEU A 13 5.45 2.27 -11.40
CA LEU A 13 6.23 1.10 -11.00
C LEU A 13 5.36 -0.15 -10.96
N ILE A 14 4.18 -0.06 -10.34
CA ILE A 14 3.37 -1.25 -10.07
C ILE A 14 2.57 -1.72 -11.28
N THR A 15 2.20 -0.82 -12.19
CA THR A 15 1.46 -1.19 -13.40
C THR A 15 2.36 -1.35 -14.63
N GLY A 16 3.63 -0.92 -14.55
CA GLY A 16 4.52 -0.84 -15.71
C GLY A 16 4.04 0.14 -16.78
N ARG A 17 3.14 1.08 -16.43
CA ARG A 17 2.50 2.01 -17.37
C ARG A 17 2.76 3.44 -16.94
N TYR A 18 2.90 4.34 -17.92
CA TYR A 18 3.00 5.76 -17.63
C TYR A 18 1.78 6.24 -16.80
N PRO A 19 1.97 7.13 -15.82
CA PRO A 19 0.90 7.68 -14.99
C PRO A 19 -0.29 8.24 -15.80
N GLN A 20 -0.02 8.87 -16.93
CA GLN A 20 -1.01 9.40 -17.86
C GLN A 20 -1.88 8.29 -18.48
N ARG A 21 -1.40 7.04 -18.51
CA ARG A 21 -2.09 5.87 -19.04
C ARG A 21 -2.77 5.02 -17.96
N ASN A 22 -2.31 5.09 -16.70
CA ASN A 22 -2.92 4.35 -15.59
C ASN A 22 -3.88 5.22 -14.73
N GLY A 23 -4.00 6.51 -15.05
CA GLY A 23 -4.95 7.43 -14.44
C GLY A 23 -4.47 8.14 -13.16
N VAL A 24 -3.27 7.83 -12.66
CA VAL A 24 -2.70 8.45 -11.44
C VAL A 24 -1.64 9.48 -11.82
N TYR A 25 -2.05 10.54 -12.53
CA TYR A 25 -1.13 11.56 -13.07
C TYR A 25 -0.69 12.63 -12.04
N GLU A 26 -1.37 12.73 -10.90
CA GLU A 26 -1.07 13.66 -9.80
C GLU A 26 -1.05 12.92 -8.45
N MET A 27 -0.53 13.55 -7.39
CA MET A 27 -0.60 13.01 -6.04
C MET A 27 -2.04 12.87 -5.55
N ILE A 28 -2.35 11.71 -4.96
CA ILE A 28 -3.55 11.53 -4.15
C ILE A 28 -3.27 12.16 -2.79
N ARG A 29 -3.58 13.45 -2.64
CA ARG A 29 -3.26 14.24 -1.44
C ARG A 29 -4.29 15.32 -1.12
N ASN A 30 -4.23 15.81 0.11
CA ASN A 30 -5.07 16.89 0.62
C ASN A 30 -4.33 18.24 0.56
N ASP A 31 -4.50 19.02 -0.51
CA ASP A 31 -3.69 20.24 -0.75
C ASP A 31 -3.95 21.40 0.23
N MET A 32 -5.14 21.49 0.82
CA MET A 32 -5.51 22.61 1.70
C MET A 32 -4.60 22.77 2.92
N VAL A 33 -3.87 21.74 3.33
CA VAL A 33 -2.90 21.85 4.44
C VAL A 33 -1.73 22.78 4.11
N ASN A 34 -1.40 22.97 2.83
CA ASN A 34 -0.39 23.94 2.39
C ASN A 34 -0.80 25.38 2.72
N TYR A 35 -2.09 25.61 2.99
CA TYR A 35 -2.67 26.91 3.36
C TYR A 35 -3.10 26.96 4.84
N GLY A 36 -2.57 26.05 5.68
CA GLY A 36 -2.84 26.02 7.12
C GLY A 36 -4.19 25.41 7.52
N HIS A 37 -4.95 24.86 6.58
CA HIS A 37 -6.22 24.20 6.90
C HIS A 37 -6.01 22.93 7.73
N ARG A 38 -6.86 22.74 8.74
CA ARG A 38 -6.88 21.56 9.61
C ARG A 38 -8.17 20.78 9.34
N TYR A 39 -8.01 19.58 8.78
CA TYR A 39 -9.13 18.70 8.50
C TYR A 39 -9.75 18.19 9.81
N SER A 40 -11.06 18.30 9.95
CA SER A 40 -11.83 17.48 10.89
C SER A 40 -11.86 16.01 10.44
N ALA A 41 -12.22 15.11 11.34
CA ALA A 41 -12.34 13.68 11.00
C ALA A 41 -13.36 13.43 9.86
N LEU A 42 -14.46 14.19 9.83
CA LEU A 42 -15.49 14.08 8.80
C LEU A 42 -15.00 14.59 7.44
N GLU A 43 -14.36 15.76 7.40
CA GLU A 43 -13.77 16.29 6.17
C GLU A 43 -12.69 15.35 5.64
N TYR A 44 -11.86 14.81 6.52
CA TYR A 44 -10.82 13.86 6.11
C TYR A 44 -11.42 12.58 5.51
N ALA A 45 -12.49 12.03 6.11
CA ALA A 45 -13.15 10.82 5.62
C ALA A 45 -13.66 10.93 4.16
N MET A 46 -13.94 12.14 3.69
CA MET A 46 -14.40 12.42 2.32
C MET A 46 -13.31 13.01 1.42
N SER A 47 -12.08 13.12 1.90
CA SER A 47 -11.00 13.79 1.19
C SER A 47 -10.44 12.96 0.03
N PRO A 48 -9.67 13.56 -0.90
CA PRO A 48 -8.99 12.83 -1.97
C PRO A 48 -8.17 11.64 -1.47
N GLU A 49 -7.43 11.78 -0.36
CA GLU A 49 -6.64 10.70 0.24
C GLU A 49 -7.46 9.48 0.68
N MET A 50 -8.73 9.68 1.04
CA MET A 50 -9.61 8.61 1.51
C MET A 50 -10.46 8.00 0.39
N THR A 51 -10.74 8.77 -0.66
CA THR A 51 -11.71 8.41 -1.70
C THR A 51 -11.08 7.99 -3.04
N LEU A 52 -9.90 8.53 -3.37
CA LEU A 52 -9.18 8.23 -4.61
C LEU A 52 -8.20 7.06 -4.43
N GLY A 53 -7.80 6.47 -5.56
CA GLY A 53 -6.90 5.32 -5.63
C GLY A 53 -6.58 4.93 -7.06
N LEU A 54 -5.64 4.01 -7.24
CA LEU A 54 -5.35 3.41 -8.54
C LEU A 54 -6.58 2.68 -9.08
N ASP A 55 -6.93 2.91 -10.34
CA ASP A 55 -8.06 2.25 -11.01
C ASP A 55 -8.00 0.72 -10.78
N PRO A 56 -9.05 0.07 -10.22
CA PRO A 56 -9.05 -1.37 -9.97
C PRO A 56 -8.91 -2.24 -11.22
N ARG A 57 -9.14 -1.68 -12.41
CA ARG A 57 -8.97 -2.36 -13.70
C ARG A 57 -7.51 -2.50 -14.12
N GLU A 58 -6.61 -1.67 -13.58
CA GLU A 58 -5.18 -1.75 -13.88
C GLU A 58 -4.58 -3.04 -13.31
N LYS A 59 -3.87 -3.77 -14.17
CA LYS A 59 -3.10 -4.94 -13.77
C LYS A 59 -1.81 -4.51 -13.11
N THR A 60 -1.50 -5.15 -11.99
CA THR A 60 -0.35 -4.81 -11.16
C THR A 60 0.69 -5.91 -11.18
N ALA A 61 1.90 -5.58 -10.73
CA ALA A 61 2.97 -6.56 -10.53
C ALA A 61 2.53 -7.69 -9.58
N GLY A 62 1.68 -7.41 -8.59
CA GLY A 62 1.09 -8.43 -7.72
C GLY A 62 0.27 -9.46 -8.50
N ASP A 63 -0.61 -9.01 -9.39
CA ASP A 63 -1.42 -9.92 -10.23
C ASP A 63 -0.55 -10.84 -11.10
N ALA A 64 0.52 -10.27 -11.68
CA ALA A 64 1.45 -11.01 -12.53
C ALA A 64 2.27 -12.04 -11.72
N LEU A 65 2.81 -11.64 -10.57
CA LEU A 65 3.58 -12.50 -9.67
C LEU A 65 2.73 -13.64 -9.14
N LYS A 66 1.48 -13.36 -8.74
CA LYS A 66 0.53 -14.36 -8.27
C LYS A 66 0.23 -15.42 -9.33
N THR A 67 0.05 -15.00 -10.59
CA THR A 67 -0.15 -15.91 -11.72
C THR A 67 1.07 -16.83 -11.94
N ALA A 68 2.27 -16.34 -11.63
CA ALA A 68 3.51 -17.11 -11.70
C ALA A 68 3.78 -17.97 -10.44
N GLY A 69 2.87 -18.01 -9.46
CA GLY A 69 3.00 -18.82 -8.25
C GLY A 69 3.85 -18.21 -7.14
N TYR A 70 4.13 -16.90 -7.19
CA TYR A 70 4.85 -16.21 -6.12
C TYR A 70 3.89 -15.79 -5.00
N THR A 71 4.34 -15.95 -3.76
CA THR A 71 3.77 -15.28 -2.58
C THR A 71 4.39 -13.88 -2.48
N SER A 72 3.56 -12.83 -2.41
CA SER A 72 4.01 -11.43 -2.48
C SER A 72 3.45 -10.56 -1.36
N ALA A 73 4.23 -9.56 -0.94
CA ALA A 73 3.87 -8.66 0.15
C ALA A 73 4.12 -7.19 -0.20
N VAL A 74 3.29 -6.31 0.36
CA VAL A 74 3.55 -4.87 0.45
C VAL A 74 3.79 -4.52 1.91
N ILE A 75 4.94 -3.89 2.21
CA ILE A 75 5.30 -3.49 3.57
C ILE A 75 5.70 -2.02 3.56
N GLY A 76 5.04 -1.22 4.40
CA GLY A 76 5.22 0.23 4.48
C GLY A 76 4.21 1.02 3.63
N LYS A 77 4.70 2.06 2.97
CA LYS A 77 3.85 3.01 2.24
C LYS A 77 3.30 2.41 0.95
N TRP A 78 1.97 2.32 0.84
CA TRP A 78 1.26 1.90 -0.37
C TRP A 78 0.96 3.07 -1.32
N ASP A 79 0.28 4.11 -0.84
CA ASP A 79 0.06 5.38 -1.57
C ASP A 79 -0.67 5.24 -2.91
N LEU A 80 -1.58 4.28 -3.01
CA LEU A 80 -2.44 4.06 -4.19
C LEU A 80 -3.92 3.87 -3.81
N GLY A 81 -4.30 4.35 -2.61
CA GLY A 81 -5.67 4.39 -2.11
C GLY A 81 -5.85 3.71 -0.75
N GLN A 82 -6.90 4.15 -0.05
CA GLN A 82 -7.23 3.75 1.34
C GLN A 82 -8.50 2.90 1.44
N ALA A 83 -9.45 3.09 0.52
CA ALA A 83 -10.65 2.28 0.47
C ALA A 83 -10.29 0.82 0.18
N ARG A 84 -11.05 -0.13 0.76
CA ARG A 84 -10.77 -1.57 0.64
C ARG A 84 -10.52 -2.04 -0.79
N ARG A 85 -11.24 -1.49 -1.77
CA ARG A 85 -11.06 -1.82 -3.20
C ARG A 85 -9.69 -1.47 -3.79
N PHE A 86 -8.92 -0.62 -3.11
CA PHE A 86 -7.60 -0.15 -3.54
C PHE A 86 -6.44 -0.73 -2.73
N LEU A 87 -6.72 -1.46 -1.64
CA LEU A 87 -5.67 -2.00 -0.78
C LEU A 87 -4.90 -3.14 -1.49
N PRO A 88 -3.64 -3.41 -1.12
CA PRO A 88 -2.77 -4.34 -1.84
C PRO A 88 -3.35 -5.74 -2.07
N LEU A 89 -4.14 -6.26 -1.12
CA LEU A 89 -4.76 -7.59 -1.24
C LEU A 89 -5.76 -7.68 -2.40
N GLN A 90 -6.35 -6.55 -2.80
CA GLN A 90 -7.25 -6.47 -3.96
C GLN A 90 -6.46 -6.25 -5.26
N ARG A 91 -5.14 -6.05 -5.16
CA ARG A 91 -4.21 -5.77 -6.25
C ARG A 91 -3.17 -6.89 -6.38
N GLY A 92 -3.58 -8.13 -6.11
CA GLY A 92 -2.77 -9.33 -6.35
C GLY A 92 -1.69 -9.63 -5.31
N PHE A 93 -1.52 -8.83 -4.25
CA PHE A 93 -0.61 -9.14 -3.16
C PHE A 93 -1.26 -10.05 -2.10
N ASP A 94 -0.47 -10.85 -1.41
CA ASP A 94 -0.96 -11.82 -0.41
C ASP A 94 -0.89 -11.25 1.00
N TYR A 95 0.05 -10.34 1.25
CA TYR A 95 0.24 -9.70 2.55
C TYR A 95 0.37 -8.18 2.45
N PHE A 96 -0.20 -7.48 3.43
CA PHE A 96 -0.01 -6.05 3.60
C PHE A 96 0.22 -5.69 5.07
N TYR A 97 1.29 -4.97 5.34
CA TYR A 97 1.44 -4.24 6.59
C TYR A 97 1.96 -2.83 6.31
N GLY A 98 1.19 -1.81 6.63
CA GLY A 98 1.58 -0.45 6.29
C GLY A 98 0.41 0.51 6.19
N HIS A 99 0.58 1.59 5.42
CA HIS A 99 -0.45 2.63 5.27
C HIS A 99 -0.70 2.97 3.79
N GLY A 100 -1.95 3.27 3.45
CA GLY A 100 -2.37 3.70 2.11
C GLY A 100 -2.17 5.19 1.81
N ASN A 101 -1.84 6.02 2.81
CA ASN A 101 -1.72 7.48 2.66
C ASN A 101 -0.36 7.85 2.08
N ASN A 102 -0.23 9.12 1.67
CA ASN A 102 1.06 9.68 1.26
C ASN A 102 2.04 9.87 2.45
N GLY A 103 1.59 9.74 3.70
CA GLY A 103 2.43 9.77 4.90
C GLY A 103 1.61 9.61 6.19
N ILE A 104 2.28 9.28 7.29
CA ILE A 104 1.73 9.14 8.64
C ILE A 104 2.76 9.67 9.65
N ASP A 105 2.33 9.96 10.87
CA ASP A 105 3.25 10.15 11.99
C ASP A 105 3.93 8.82 12.38
N ASP A 106 5.22 8.88 12.69
CA ASP A 106 6.06 7.68 12.83
C ASP A 106 5.79 6.86 14.10
N TYR A 107 5.11 7.41 15.11
CA TYR A 107 4.84 6.70 16.37
C TYR A 107 3.35 6.46 16.59
N THR A 108 2.53 7.48 16.35
CA THR A 108 1.07 7.38 16.49
C THR A 108 0.42 6.66 15.30
N HIS A 109 1.10 6.65 14.15
CA HIS A 109 0.61 6.15 12.86
C HIS A 109 -0.66 6.85 12.39
N GLU A 110 -0.87 8.08 12.84
CA GLU A 110 -2.03 8.88 12.48
C GLU A 110 -1.73 9.78 11.29
N ARG A 111 -2.80 10.09 10.56
CA ARG A 111 -2.83 11.13 9.55
C ARG A 111 -4.09 11.95 9.77
N TYR A 112 -3.92 13.25 10.00
CA TYR A 112 -5.01 14.17 10.36
C TYR A 112 -5.88 13.67 11.54
N GLY A 113 -5.23 13.12 12.58
CA GLY A 113 -5.91 12.58 13.78
C GLY A 113 -6.67 11.26 13.56
N VAL A 114 -6.50 10.62 12.40
CA VAL A 114 -7.10 9.32 12.10
C VAL A 114 -6.00 8.28 11.92
N HIS A 115 -6.14 7.15 12.61
CA HIS A 115 -5.17 6.07 12.55
C HIS A 115 -5.16 5.35 11.19
N SER A 116 -3.96 5.21 10.61
CA SER A 116 -3.79 4.84 9.20
C SER A 116 -2.98 3.57 8.94
N MET A 117 -2.54 2.86 9.97
CA MET A 117 -1.86 1.57 9.83
C MET A 117 -2.87 0.44 9.55
N PHE A 118 -2.49 -0.47 8.66
CA PHE A 118 -3.23 -1.66 8.26
C PHE A 118 -2.40 -2.91 8.49
N ARG A 119 -3.09 -3.99 8.85
CA ARG A 119 -2.65 -5.37 8.67
C ARG A 119 -3.68 -6.05 7.77
N ASN A 120 -3.26 -6.48 6.60
CA ASN A 120 -4.12 -6.95 5.53
C ASN A 120 -5.21 -5.91 5.20
N ASN A 121 -6.48 -6.27 5.29
CA ASN A 121 -7.60 -5.37 4.99
C ASN A 121 -8.13 -4.60 6.22
N ALA A 122 -7.56 -4.81 7.41
CA ALA A 122 -8.05 -4.24 8.65
C ALA A 122 -7.11 -3.15 9.16
N ARG A 123 -7.67 -2.02 9.59
CA ARG A 123 -6.90 -1.02 10.35
C ARG A 123 -6.51 -1.61 11.70
N THR A 124 -5.31 -1.31 12.18
CA THR A 124 -4.79 -1.87 13.43
C THR A 124 -4.04 -0.84 14.25
N LYS A 125 -4.43 -0.67 15.52
CA LYS A 125 -3.72 0.16 16.51
C LYS A 125 -2.76 -0.65 17.39
N ALA A 126 -2.64 -1.96 17.14
CA ALA A 126 -1.89 -2.87 18.02
C ALA A 126 -0.43 -2.43 18.24
N ASP A 127 0.15 -1.77 17.25
CA ASP A 127 1.54 -1.35 17.24
C ASP A 127 1.73 0.16 17.50
N GLN A 128 0.67 0.88 17.92
CA GLN A 128 0.74 2.31 18.22
C GLN A 128 1.76 2.60 19.33
N GLY A 129 2.57 3.65 19.14
CA GLY A 129 3.65 4.05 20.05
C GLY A 129 5.01 3.42 19.70
N MET A 130 5.06 2.46 18.79
CA MET A 130 6.32 1.94 18.24
C MET A 130 6.70 2.68 16.96
N TYR A 131 8.01 2.83 16.73
CA TYR A 131 8.53 3.51 15.55
C TYR A 131 8.21 2.74 14.25
N ALA A 132 7.55 3.40 13.30
CA ALA A 132 7.01 2.79 12.08
C ALA A 132 8.07 2.03 11.27
N THR A 133 9.28 2.58 11.15
CA THR A 133 10.36 1.94 10.39
C THR A 133 10.79 0.62 11.00
N ASP A 134 10.83 0.52 12.34
CA ASP A 134 11.12 -0.74 13.02
C ASP A 134 10.02 -1.78 12.80
N LEU A 135 8.77 -1.35 12.72
CA LEU A 135 7.65 -2.22 12.40
C LEU A 135 7.76 -2.74 10.96
N PHE A 136 8.11 -1.89 9.99
CA PHE A 136 8.32 -2.33 8.60
C PHE A 136 9.48 -3.32 8.49
N ARG A 137 10.57 -3.08 9.21
CA ARG A 137 11.68 -4.04 9.33
C ARG A 137 11.21 -5.38 9.91
N ARG A 138 10.49 -5.36 11.03
CA ARG A 138 9.95 -6.55 11.71
C ARG A 138 9.09 -7.38 10.76
N GLU A 139 8.15 -6.74 10.08
CA GLU A 139 7.20 -7.42 9.20
C GLU A 139 7.87 -7.95 7.93
N ALA A 140 8.91 -7.28 7.41
CA ALA A 140 9.68 -7.78 6.27
C ALA A 140 10.47 -9.04 6.63
N VAL A 141 11.15 -9.03 7.77
CA VAL A 141 11.89 -10.21 8.27
C VAL A 141 10.92 -11.38 8.50
N ARG A 142 9.79 -11.11 9.17
CA ARG A 142 8.75 -12.11 9.41
C ARG A 142 8.22 -12.71 8.12
N PHE A 143 7.84 -11.89 7.14
CA PHE A 143 7.32 -12.37 5.87
C PHE A 143 8.32 -13.27 5.13
N ILE A 144 9.61 -12.90 5.13
CA ILE A 144 10.66 -13.72 4.51
C ILE A 144 10.82 -15.06 5.25
N GLN A 145 10.77 -15.06 6.58
CA GLN A 145 10.88 -16.27 7.39
C GLN A 145 9.69 -17.20 7.15
N ASP A 146 8.47 -16.68 7.21
CA ASP A 146 7.23 -17.44 7.01
C ASP A 146 7.14 -18.00 5.57
N SER A 147 7.68 -17.29 4.57
CA SER A 147 7.63 -17.72 3.15
C SER A 147 8.72 -18.72 2.75
N ARG A 148 9.76 -18.93 3.58
CA ARG A 148 10.84 -19.90 3.29
C ARG A 148 10.31 -21.33 3.23
N ASP A 149 9.27 -21.63 4.02
CA ASP A 149 8.71 -22.96 4.12
C ASP A 149 7.79 -23.31 2.92
N GLU A 150 7.22 -22.31 2.23
CA GLU A 150 6.42 -22.52 1.02
C GLU A 150 7.25 -22.70 -0.26
N CYS A 151 8.43 -22.06 -0.34
CA CYS A 151 9.18 -21.94 -1.59
C CYS A 151 10.02 -23.20 -1.95
N TRP A 152 10.28 -24.11 -1.01
CA TRP A 152 11.21 -25.23 -1.26
C TRP A 152 10.56 -26.59 -1.56
N CYS A 153 9.29 -26.80 -1.22
CA CYS A 153 8.68 -28.15 -1.32
C CYS A 153 7.74 -28.41 -2.52
N ARG A 154 7.54 -27.47 -3.45
CA ARG A 154 6.53 -27.64 -4.53
C ARG A 154 7.03 -27.63 -5.97
N THR A 155 8.34 -27.61 -6.22
CA THR A 155 8.93 -27.73 -7.56
C THR A 155 9.51 -29.12 -7.81
N SER A 156 8.77 -30.20 -7.50
CA SER A 156 9.12 -31.54 -7.97
C SER A 156 7.90 -32.43 -8.21
N SER A 157 6.92 -31.96 -9.00
CA SER A 157 5.97 -32.85 -9.67
C SER A 157 5.15 -32.10 -10.72
N ARG A 158 5.71 -31.93 -11.92
CA ARG A 158 4.89 -31.90 -13.14
C ARG A 158 4.88 -33.34 -13.66
N PRO A 159 3.73 -34.05 -13.67
CA PRO A 159 3.60 -35.27 -14.43
C PRO A 159 3.62 -34.94 -15.93
N VAL A 160 4.19 -35.89 -16.68
CA VAL A 160 4.39 -35.94 -18.13
C VAL A 160 3.09 -35.72 -18.90
#